data_AF-A0A7H4PEQ6-F1
#
_entry.id   AF-A0A7H4PEQ6-F1
#
_cell.length_a   1.000
_cell.length_b   1.000
_cell.length_c   1.000
_cell.angle_alpha   90.00
_cell.angle_beta   90.00
_cell.angle_gamma   90.00
#
_symmetry.space_group_name_H-M   'P 1'
#
loop_
_entity.id
_entity.type
_entity.pdbx_description
1 polymer ?
#
loop_
_entity_poly.entity_id
_entity_poly.type
_entity_poly.pdbx_seq_one_letter_code
_entity_poly.pdbx_strand_id
1 'polypeptide(L)'
;MGFIGGSFFYGEVVITPAISVMSAIEGLEIIAPDLDTWVVPISIIVLTLLFAIQKHGTSMVGKLFAPIMLIWFLLLAVLGARSIFAKP
;
A
#
# COMPACT_ATOMS: atom_id res chain seq x y z
N MET A 1 9.89 22.50 22.87
CA MET A 1 9.12 21.24 22.90
C MET A 1 8.07 21.16 21.81
N GLY A 2 7.19 22.16 21.63
CA GLY A 2 6.16 22.13 20.55
C GLY A 2 6.70 22.01 19.12
N PHE A 3 7.80 22.69 18.79
CA PHE A 3 8.43 22.59 17.45
C PHE A 3 9.00 21.20 17.14
N ILE A 4 9.61 20.54 18.13
CA ILE A 4 10.18 19.19 17.98
C ILE A 4 9.05 18.16 17.76
N GLY A 5 7.97 18.29 18.52
CA GLY A 5 6.78 17.45 18.34
C GLY A 5 6.17 17.64 16.94
N GLY A 6 5.98 18.88 16.50
CA GLY A 6 5.43 19.19 15.17
C GLY A 6 6.26 18.63 14.01
N SER A 7 7.60 18.74 14.07
CA SER A 7 8.49 18.18 13.05
C SER A 7 8.45 16.65 13.01
N PHE A 8 8.33 16.00 14.17
CA PHE A 8 8.23 14.54 14.26
C PHE A 8 6.93 14.03 13.61
N PHE A 9 5.79 14.66 13.92
CA PHE A 9 4.51 14.33 13.29
C PHE A 9 4.52 14.54 11.78
N TYR A 10 5.16 15.60 11.30
CA TYR A 10 5.29 15.84 9.87
C TYR A 10 6.10 14.72 9.18
N GLY A 11 7.18 14.26 9.82
CA GLY A 11 7.95 13.11 9.36
C GLY A 11 7.10 11.85 9.24
N GLU A 12 6.37 11.48 10.30
CA GLU A 12 5.52 10.27 10.34
C GLU A 12 4.44 10.26 9.24
N VAL A 13 3.82 11.42 8.98
CA VAL A 13 2.78 11.56 7.94
C VAL A 13 3.34 11.33 6.53
N VAL A 14 4.61 11.66 6.28
CA VAL A 14 5.27 11.44 4.98
C VAL A 14 5.87 10.03 4.88
N ILE A 15 6.45 9.52 5.97
CA ILE A 15 7.15 8.23 6.01
C ILE A 15 6.18 7.05 5.87
N THR A 16 5.04 7.10 6.56
CA THR A 16 4.06 6.00 6.55
C THR A 16 3.59 5.60 5.14
N PRO A 17 3.08 6.53 4.28
CA PRO A 17 2.67 6.16 2.94
C PRO A 17 3.84 5.70 2.07
N ALA A 18 5.05 6.25 2.28
CA ALA A 18 6.23 5.85 1.55
C ALA A 18 6.65 4.41 1.86
N ILE A 19 6.76 4.06 3.14
CA ILE A 19 7.12 2.71 3.59
C ILE A 19 6.06 1.69 3.15
N SER A 20 4.78 2.02 3.28
CA SER A 20 3.71 1.10 2.88
C SER A 20 3.73 0.78 1.38
N VAL A 21 4.03 1.75 0.52
CA VAL A 21 4.08 1.53 -0.95
C VAL A 21 5.35 0.79 -1.35
N MET A 22 6.51 1.18 -0.79
CA MET A 22 7.76 0.48 -1.06
C MET A 22 7.69 -0.99 -0.62
N SER A 23 7.19 -1.28 0.59
CA SER A 23 7.00 -2.64 1.09
C SER A 23 6.12 -3.50 0.18
N ALA A 24 5.06 -2.92 -0.40
CA ALA A 24 4.19 -3.64 -1.33
C ALA A 24 4.91 -4.02 -2.64
N ILE A 25 5.82 -3.16 -3.11
CA ILE A 25 6.59 -3.38 -4.34
C ILE A 25 7.77 -4.32 -4.09
N GLU A 26 8.48 -4.18 -2.98
CA GLU A 26 9.52 -5.13 -2.52
C GLU A 26 8.93 -6.54 -2.37
N GLY A 27 7.67 -6.66 -1.92
CA GLY A 27 6.96 -7.94 -1.87
C GLY A 27 6.79 -8.63 -3.24
N LEU A 28 6.74 -7.87 -4.33
CA LEU A 28 6.69 -8.40 -5.70
C LEU A 28 8.06 -8.92 -6.18
N GLU A 29 9.16 -8.36 -5.68
CA GLU A 29 10.53 -8.78 -6.04
C GLU A 29 10.79 -10.24 -5.68
N ILE A 30 10.16 -10.75 -4.60
CA ILE A 30 10.27 -12.15 -4.16
C ILE A 30 9.95 -13.13 -5.29
N ILE A 31 9.01 -12.77 -6.17
CA ILE A 31 8.57 -13.60 -7.31
C ILE A 31 9.08 -13.08 -8.66
N ALA A 32 9.66 -11.89 -8.72
CA ALA A 32 10.19 -11.24 -9.91
C ALA A 32 11.46 -10.44 -9.58
N PRO A 33 12.63 -11.10 -9.45
CA PRO A 33 13.87 -10.47 -9.02
C PRO A 33 14.37 -9.34 -9.94
N ASP A 34 13.99 -9.37 -11.22
CA ASP A 34 14.32 -8.30 -12.19
C ASP A 34 13.71 -6.94 -11.82
N LEU A 35 12.79 -6.89 -10.84
CA LEU A 35 12.17 -5.67 -10.34
C LEU A 35 13.03 -4.89 -9.34
N ASP A 36 14.13 -5.43 -8.81
CA ASP A 36 14.99 -4.78 -7.79
C ASP A 36 15.35 -3.33 -8.16
N THR A 37 15.87 -3.12 -9.38
CA THR A 37 16.24 -1.78 -9.85
C THR A 37 15.02 -0.88 -10.14
N TRP A 38 13.83 -1.46 -10.25
CA TRP A 38 12.56 -0.77 -10.53
C TRP A 38 11.73 -0.47 -9.28
N VAL A 39 12.07 -1.02 -8.11
CA VAL A 39 11.31 -0.82 -6.87
C VAL A 39 11.13 0.67 -6.56
N VAL A 40 12.22 1.43 -6.54
CA VAL A 40 12.20 2.86 -6.21
C VAL A 40 11.46 3.69 -7.29
N PRO A 41 11.77 3.56 -8.60
CA PRO A 41 11.01 4.26 -9.65
C PRO A 41 9.50 4.00 -9.61
N ILE A 42 9.08 2.73 -9.45
CA ILE A 42 7.67 2.37 -9.42
C ILE A 42 7.00 2.97 -8.17
N SER A 43 7.67 2.93 -7.02
CA SER A 43 7.15 3.51 -5.77
C SER A 43 6.87 5.00 -5.91
N ILE A 44 7.79 5.75 -6.54
CA ILE A 44 7.62 7.18 -6.80
C ILE A 44 6.42 7.42 -7.72
N ILE A 45 6.27 6.64 -8.78
CA ILE A 45 5.15 6.76 -9.73
C ILE A 45 3.83 6.49 -9.00
N VAL A 46 3.75 5.41 -8.23
CA VAL A 46 2.54 5.03 -7.47
C VAL A 46 2.16 6.10 -6.45
N LEU A 47 3.12 6.58 -5.65
CA LEU A 47 2.88 7.65 -4.68
C LEU A 47 2.40 8.93 -5.38
N THR A 48 3.05 9.32 -6.47
CA THR A 48 2.67 10.52 -7.25
C THR A 48 1.24 10.41 -7.75
N LEU A 49 0.86 9.27 -8.33
CA LEU A 49 -0.50 9.03 -8.82
C LEU A 49 -1.53 9.01 -7.68
N LEU A 50 -1.21 8.35 -6.56
CA LEU A 50 -2.09 8.31 -5.39
C LEU A 50 -2.38 9.71 -4.85
N PHE A 51 -1.35 10.53 -4.64
CA PHE A 51 -1.51 11.90 -4.16
C PHE A 51 -2.18 12.81 -5.21
N ALA A 52 -1.92 12.60 -6.50
CA ALA A 52 -2.59 13.34 -7.57
C ALA A 52 -4.10 13.08 -7.61
N ILE A 53 -4.53 11.83 -7.39
CA ILE A 53 -5.95 11.47 -7.31
C ILE A 53 -6.57 12.02 -6.01
N GLN A 54 -5.86 11.95 -4.89
CA GLN A 54 -6.34 12.47 -3.60
C GLN A 54 -6.66 13.97 -3.64
N LYS A 55 -5.95 14.76 -4.46
CA LYS A 55 -6.22 16.19 -4.66
C LYS A 55 -7.66 16.47 -5.11
N HIS A 56 -8.28 15.54 -5.85
CA HIS A 56 -9.65 15.69 -6.36
C HIS A 56 -10.73 15.26 -5.36
N GLY A 57 -10.33 14.91 -4.13
CA GLY A 57 -11.21 14.53 -3.05
C GLY A 57 -11.04 13.06 -2.66
N THR A 58 -11.10 12.80 -1.35
CA THR A 58 -10.96 11.46 -0.76
C THR A 58 -12.08 10.50 -1.17
N SER A 59 -13.23 11.01 -1.62
CA SER A 59 -14.33 10.21 -2.14
C SER A 59 -13.95 9.41 -3.39
N MET A 60 -13.09 9.96 -4.27
CA MET A 60 -12.64 9.24 -5.47
C MET A 60 -11.74 8.07 -5.11
N VAL A 61 -10.83 8.27 -4.14
CA VAL A 61 -9.97 7.21 -3.63
C VAL A 61 -10.80 6.11 -2.98
N GLY A 62 -11.78 6.47 -2.16
CA GLY A 62 -12.67 5.49 -1.53
C GLY A 62 -13.42 4.62 -2.54
N LYS A 63 -13.90 5.20 -3.65
CA LYS A 63 -14.60 4.45 -4.71
C LYS A 63 -13.68 3.50 -5.48
N LEU A 64 -12.40 3.83 -5.63
CA LEU A 64 -11.42 2.96 -6.29
C LEU A 64 -10.93 1.84 -5.36
N PHE A 65 -10.63 2.18 -4.10
CA PHE A 65 -10.08 1.25 -3.13
C PHE A 65 -11.10 0.27 -2.58
N ALA A 66 -12.38 0.66 -2.44
CA ALA A 66 -13.40 -0.22 -1.87
C ALA A 66 -13.59 -1.54 -2.65
N PRO A 67 -13.71 -1.55 -4.00
CA PRO A 67 -13.74 -2.79 -4.77
C PRO A 67 -12.47 -3.64 -4.63
N ILE A 68 -11.30 -3.00 -4.63
CA ILE A 68 -9.99 -3.68 -4.49
C ILE A 68 -9.91 -4.40 -3.14
N MET A 69 -10.29 -3.71 -2.06
CA MET A 69 -10.33 -4.26 -0.71
C MET A 69 -11.32 -5.43 -0.60
N LEU A 70 -12.49 -5.32 -1.23
CA LEU A 70 -13.48 -6.40 -1.23
C LEU A 70 -12.93 -7.65 -1.93
N ILE A 71 -12.31 -7.50 -3.09
CA ILE A 71 -11.65 -8.60 -3.81
C ILE A 71 -10.56 -9.23 -2.94
N TRP A 72 -9.72 -8.40 -2.31
CA TRP A 72 -8.67 -8.86 -1.41
C TRP A 72 -9.20 -9.69 -0.24
N PHE A 73 -10.22 -9.20 0.47
CA PHE A 73 -10.84 -9.94 1.58
C PHE A 73 -11.51 -11.24 1.13
N LEU A 74 -12.17 -11.25 -0.02
CA LEU A 74 -12.74 -12.47 -0.58
C LEU A 74 -11.66 -13.51 -0.92
N LEU A 75 -10.54 -13.09 -1.51
CA LEU A 75 -9.40 -13.97 -1.78
C LEU A 75 -8.85 -14.58 -0.49
N LEU A 76 -8.63 -13.76 0.55
CA LEU A 76 -8.19 -14.24 1.86
C LEU A 76 -9.19 -15.21 2.50
N ALA A 77 -10.49 -14.92 2.41
CA ALA A 77 -11.54 -15.78 2.96
C ALA A 77 -11.57 -17.15 2.28
N VAL A 78 -11.48 -17.20 0.94
CA VAL A 78 -11.46 -18.46 0.17
C VAL A 78 -10.19 -19.26 0.47
N LEU A 79 -9.03 -18.62 0.45
CA LEU A 79 -7.75 -19.28 0.73
C LEU A 79 -7.68 -19.77 2.18
N GLY A 80 -8.16 -18.97 3.13
CA GLY A 80 -8.23 -19.31 4.54
C GLY A 80 -9.16 -20.50 4.79
N ALA A 81 -10.38 -20.48 4.23
CA ALA A 81 -11.32 -21.59 4.33
C ALA A 81 -10.73 -22.89 3.76
N ARG A 82 -10.11 -22.83 2.57
CA ARG A 82 -9.42 -23.97 1.98
C ARG A 82 -8.34 -24.54 2.90
N SER A 83 -7.55 -23.68 3.53
CA SER A 83 -6.48 -24.09 4.46
C SER A 83 -7.03 -24.84 5.68
N ILE A 84 -8.13 -24.34 6.27
CA ILE A 84 -8.80 -24.97 7.42
C ILE A 84 -9.31 -26.37 7.04
N PHE A 85 -9.96 -26.54 5.90
CA PHE A 85 -10.45 -27.86 5.46
C PHE A 85 -9.32 -28.83 5.10
N ALA A 86 -8.18 -28.32 4.60
CA ALA A 86 -7.03 -29.14 4.24
C ALA A 86 -6.20 -29.62 5.45
N LYS A 87 -6.30 -28.92 6.59
CA LYS A 87 -5.61 -29.24 7.85
C LYS A 87 -6.59 -29.01 9.02
N PRO A 88 -7.54 -29.94 9.24
CA PRO A 88 -8.50 -29.83 10.34
C PRO A 88 -7.83 -29.90 11.71
#